data_AF-A0A815RDZ1-F1
#
_entry.id   AF-A0A815RDZ1-F1
#
_cell.length_a   1.000
_cell.length_b   1.000
_cell.length_c   1.000
_cell.angle_alpha   90.00
_cell.angle_beta   90.00
_cell.angle_gamma   90.00
#
_symmetry.space_group_name_H-M   'P 1'
#
loop_
_entity.id
_entity.type
_entity.pdbx_description
1 polymer ?
#
loop_
_entity_poly.entity_id
_entity_poly.type
_entity_poly.pdbx_seq_one_letter_code
_entity_poly.pdbx_strand_id
1 'polypeptide(L)'
;TSVTTTSTNTTSTNTTSATTAPTNTTSATTTSATTTSTNTTSATTTPTNTTSTNTTSVTTPSTNTTSATTTSATTTPTNTTSTNTTSASTTSINTTPTNTTSTNTTSTTTTSTTTTILPPIQHQP
;
A
#
# COMPACT_ATOMS: atom_id res chain seq x y z
N THR A 1 -2.57 2.00 -21.38
CA THR A 1 -1.18 1.50 -21.42
C THR A 1 -0.72 1.28 -20.00
N SER A 2 -0.21 0.09 -19.66
CA SER A 2 0.24 -0.21 -18.29
C SER A 2 1.69 0.24 -18.07
N VAL A 3 2.06 0.51 -16.82
CA VAL A 3 3.43 0.84 -16.43
C VAL A 3 4.08 -0.39 -15.80
N THR A 4 5.25 -0.78 -16.29
CA THR A 4 6.02 -1.90 -15.73
C THR A 4 7.38 -1.42 -15.27
N THR A 5 7.74 -1.75 -14.03
CA THR A 5 9.08 -1.52 -13.46
C THR A 5 9.69 -2.84 -13.03
N THR A 6 10.94 -3.08 -13.45
CA THR A 6 11.66 -4.33 -13.19
C THR A 6 13.05 -4.04 -12.67
N SER A 7 13.46 -4.74 -11.62
CA SER A 7 14.83 -4.74 -11.09
C SER A 7 15.33 -3.35 -10.71
N THR A 8 14.52 -2.58 -9.99
CA THR A 8 14.84 -1.22 -9.58
C THR A 8 15.27 -1.16 -8.11
N ASN A 9 16.25 -0.31 -7.83
CA ASN A 9 16.54 0.13 -6.48
C ASN A 9 16.22 1.63 -6.42
N THR A 10 15.38 2.03 -5.47
CA THR A 10 14.96 3.41 -5.34
C THR A 10 15.13 3.89 -3.91
N THR A 11 15.96 4.90 -3.74
CA THR A 11 16.19 5.50 -2.42
C THR A 11 14.94 6.23 -1.95
N SER A 12 14.32 7.03 -2.80
CA SER A 12 13.12 7.78 -2.46
C SER A 12 12.22 7.99 -3.68
N THR A 13 10.93 7.82 -3.50
CA THR A 13 9.90 8.23 -4.46
C THR A 13 8.80 9.00 -3.76
N ASN A 14 8.26 9.99 -4.46
CA ASN A 14 7.04 10.68 -4.04
C ASN A 14 6.07 10.77 -5.23
N THR A 15 4.85 10.31 -5.01
CA THR A 15 3.77 10.43 -5.99
C THR A 15 2.61 11.19 -5.36
N THR A 16 2.16 12.25 -6.01
CA THR A 16 1.10 13.12 -5.48
C THR A 16 0.10 13.44 -6.57
N SER A 17 -1.20 13.32 -6.27
CA SER A 17 -2.30 13.73 -7.15
C SER A 17 -2.24 13.09 -8.55
N ALA A 18 -2.01 11.78 -8.58
CA ALA A 18 -1.83 11.03 -9.83
C ALA A 18 -2.96 10.03 -10.08
N THR A 19 -3.44 9.99 -11.31
CA THR A 19 -4.22 8.84 -11.83
C THR A 19 -3.28 7.99 -12.66
N THR A 20 -2.98 6.78 -12.19
CA THR A 20 -2.06 5.88 -12.87
C THR A 20 -2.84 4.74 -13.54
N ALA A 21 -2.42 4.42 -14.76
CA ALA A 21 -2.80 3.17 -15.39
C ALA A 21 -2.34 1.96 -14.55
N PRO A 22 -2.75 0.72 -14.90
CA PRO A 22 -2.30 -0.47 -14.20
C PRO A 22 -0.77 -0.52 -14.05
N THR A 23 -0.29 -0.84 -12.85
CA THR A 23 1.14 -0.88 -12.53
C THR A 23 1.60 -2.28 -12.17
N ASN A 24 2.70 -2.73 -12.78
CA ASN A 24 3.38 -3.97 -12.43
C ASN A 24 4.80 -3.65 -11.93
N THR A 25 5.10 -4.07 -10.70
CA THR A 25 6.43 -3.88 -10.10
C THR A 25 7.05 -5.22 -9.78
N THR A 26 8.25 -5.47 -10.30
CA THR A 26 8.97 -6.72 -10.10
C THR A 26 10.39 -6.51 -9.62
N SER A 27 10.77 -7.25 -8.58
CA SER A 27 12.11 -7.23 -7.99
C SER A 27 12.58 -5.82 -7.62
N ALA A 28 11.73 -5.07 -6.91
CA ALA A 28 12.03 -3.70 -6.52
C ALA A 28 12.47 -3.62 -5.05
N THR A 29 13.51 -2.83 -4.79
CA THR A 29 13.90 -2.41 -3.44
C THR A 29 13.68 -0.92 -3.29
N THR A 30 12.91 -0.53 -2.29
CA THR A 30 12.60 0.87 -2.01
C THR A 30 12.98 1.22 -0.59
N THR A 31 13.79 2.26 -0.39
CA THR A 31 14.10 2.72 0.97
C THR A 31 12.95 3.55 1.52
N SER A 32 12.40 4.47 0.72
CA SER A 32 11.25 5.28 1.13
C SER A 32 10.32 5.57 -0.03
N ALA A 33 9.02 5.41 0.20
CA ALA A 33 7.98 5.79 -0.76
C ALA A 33 6.88 6.59 -0.05
N THR A 34 6.51 7.73 -0.63
CA THR A 34 5.32 8.48 -0.23
C THR A 34 4.33 8.54 -1.40
N THR A 35 3.08 8.18 -1.14
CA THR A 35 2.01 8.21 -2.13
C THR A 35 0.83 8.94 -1.52
N THR A 36 0.41 10.04 -2.14
CA THR A 36 -0.68 10.89 -1.64
C THR A 36 -1.70 11.18 -2.73
N SER A 37 -2.98 10.98 -2.44
CA SER A 37 -4.10 11.33 -3.32
C SER A 37 -3.99 10.70 -4.71
N THR A 38 -3.74 9.39 -4.77
CA THR A 38 -3.60 8.68 -6.05
C THR A 38 -4.74 7.72 -6.33
N ASN A 39 -5.07 7.57 -7.61
CA ASN A 39 -6.00 6.57 -8.09
C ASN A 39 -5.30 5.65 -9.08
N THR A 40 -5.22 4.37 -8.75
CA THR A 40 -4.55 3.37 -9.58
C THR A 40 -5.58 2.32 -9.99
N THR A 41 -5.72 2.06 -11.29
CA THR A 41 -6.72 1.10 -11.77
C THR A 41 -6.50 -0.31 -11.22
N SER A 42 -5.25 -0.76 -11.16
CA SER A 42 -4.84 -1.98 -10.50
C SER A 42 -3.33 -1.99 -10.27
N ALA A 43 -2.89 -2.74 -9.25
CA ALA A 43 -1.46 -2.88 -8.94
C ALA A 43 -1.09 -4.35 -8.73
N THR A 44 0.00 -4.79 -9.37
CA THR A 44 0.63 -6.09 -9.13
C THR A 44 2.05 -5.90 -8.63
N THR A 45 2.40 -6.57 -7.53
CA THR A 45 3.73 -6.51 -6.92
C THR A 45 4.31 -7.89 -6.65
N THR A 46 5.47 -8.17 -7.25
CA THR A 46 6.09 -9.50 -7.20
C THR A 46 7.58 -9.47 -7.54
N PRO A 47 8.50 -9.87 -6.66
CA PRO A 47 8.60 -9.59 -5.22
C PRO A 47 9.13 -8.16 -4.95
N THR A 48 8.85 -7.60 -3.77
CA THR A 48 9.37 -6.26 -3.39
C THR A 48 9.82 -6.18 -1.93
N ASN A 49 10.83 -5.36 -1.68
CA ASN A 49 11.29 -4.99 -0.34
C ASN A 49 11.17 -3.48 -0.14
N THR A 50 10.50 -3.07 0.93
CA THR A 50 10.38 -1.66 1.28
C THR A 50 10.78 -1.39 2.72
N THR A 51 11.65 -0.41 2.94
CA THR A 51 12.01 -0.03 4.32
C THR A 51 10.92 0.82 4.94
N SER A 52 10.48 1.88 4.25
CA SER A 52 9.41 2.76 4.74
C SER A 52 8.42 3.13 3.65
N THR A 53 7.12 3.02 3.95
CA THR A 53 6.05 3.56 3.10
C THR A 53 5.13 4.48 3.88
N ASN A 54 4.67 5.54 3.21
CA ASN A 54 3.55 6.34 3.66
C ASN A 54 2.53 6.47 2.54
N THR A 55 1.32 6.00 2.78
CA THR A 55 0.24 5.96 1.80
C THR A 55 -0.96 6.71 2.33
N THR A 56 -1.35 7.78 1.63
CA THR A 56 -2.46 8.64 2.02
C THR A 56 -3.47 8.84 0.91
N SER A 57 -4.76 8.69 1.23
CA SER A 57 -5.88 8.96 0.30
C SER A 57 -5.75 8.23 -1.04
N VAL A 58 -5.41 6.94 -1.01
CA VAL A 58 -5.24 6.12 -2.21
C VAL A 58 -6.48 5.29 -2.50
N THR A 59 -6.90 5.28 -3.75
CA THR A 59 -7.95 4.38 -4.25
C THR A 59 -7.35 3.37 -5.23
N THR A 60 -7.61 2.09 -5.02
CA THR A 60 -7.17 1.03 -5.93
C THR A 60 -8.21 -0.07 -5.98
N PRO A 61 -8.94 -0.26 -7.10
CA PRO A 61 -9.96 -1.31 -7.21
C PRO A 61 -9.40 -2.71 -6.93
N SER A 62 -8.21 -3.04 -7.43
CA SER A 62 -7.60 -4.35 -7.21
C SER A 62 -6.10 -4.28 -6.98
N THR A 63 -5.64 -5.04 -5.99
CA THR A 63 -4.22 -5.22 -5.69
C THR A 63 -3.88 -6.71 -5.61
N ASN A 64 -2.74 -7.09 -6.20
CA ASN A 64 -2.21 -8.44 -6.12
C ASN A 64 -0.74 -8.41 -5.68
N THR A 65 -0.43 -9.11 -4.59
CA THR A 65 0.89 -9.14 -3.98
C THR A 65 1.32 -10.58 -3.80
N THR A 66 2.35 -11.01 -4.51
CA THR A 66 2.86 -12.39 -4.35
C THR A 66 3.79 -12.48 -3.13
N SER A 67 4.70 -11.52 -3.00
CA SER A 67 5.66 -11.46 -1.90
C SER A 67 6.08 -10.02 -1.67
N ALA A 68 5.86 -9.51 -0.47
CA ALA A 68 6.32 -8.20 -0.05
C ALA A 68 6.90 -8.24 1.37
N THR A 69 8.04 -7.57 1.57
CA THR A 69 8.58 -7.30 2.90
C THR A 69 8.59 -5.81 3.16
N THR A 70 7.96 -5.37 4.25
CA THR A 70 7.91 -3.97 4.65
C THR A 70 8.42 -3.80 6.07
N THR A 71 9.42 -2.94 6.30
CA THR A 71 9.85 -2.70 7.69
C THR A 71 8.85 -1.80 8.41
N SER A 72 8.50 -0.67 7.81
CA SER A 72 7.54 0.28 8.37
C SER A 72 6.54 0.76 7.31
N ALA A 73 5.26 0.73 7.64
CA ALA A 73 4.20 1.29 6.80
C ALA A 73 3.28 2.21 7.61
N THR A 74 2.93 3.35 7.02
CA THR A 74 1.83 4.21 7.48
C THR A 74 0.78 4.30 6.39
N THR A 75 -0.48 4.02 6.74
CA THR A 75 -1.60 4.02 5.78
C THR A 75 -2.78 4.78 6.34
N THR A 76 -3.16 5.90 5.70
CA THR A 76 -4.21 6.78 6.24
C THR A 76 -4.99 7.55 5.17
N PRO A 77 -6.33 7.55 5.23
CA PRO A 77 -7.19 6.43 4.83
C PRO A 77 -6.96 6.00 3.36
N THR A 78 -7.24 4.73 3.05
CA THR A 78 -7.21 4.18 1.68
C THR A 78 -8.46 3.35 1.41
N ASN A 79 -8.84 3.27 0.13
CA ASN A 79 -9.97 2.50 -0.35
C ASN A 79 -9.51 1.45 -1.37
N THR A 80 -9.78 0.18 -1.07
CA THR A 80 -9.44 -0.95 -1.94
C THR A 80 -10.61 -1.90 -2.07
N THR A 81 -11.05 -2.21 -3.29
CA THR A 81 -12.19 -3.13 -3.45
C THR A 81 -11.75 -4.58 -3.22
N SER A 82 -10.65 -5.00 -3.86
CA SER A 82 -10.09 -6.34 -3.68
C SER A 82 -8.58 -6.35 -3.46
N THR A 83 -8.16 -7.22 -2.56
CA THR A 83 -6.75 -7.44 -2.22
C THR A 83 -6.48 -8.93 -2.24
N ASN A 84 -5.47 -9.37 -2.99
CA ASN A 84 -4.97 -10.74 -2.95
C ASN A 84 -3.50 -10.72 -2.54
N THR A 85 -3.16 -11.40 -1.45
CA THR A 85 -1.80 -11.48 -0.92
C THR A 85 -1.41 -12.92 -0.67
N THR A 86 -0.42 -13.43 -1.40
CA THR A 86 0.11 -14.77 -1.15
C THR A 86 1.05 -14.76 0.07
N SER A 87 1.96 -13.80 0.14
CA SER A 87 2.89 -13.65 1.25
C SER A 87 3.20 -12.18 1.52
N ALA A 88 3.07 -11.74 2.76
CA ALA A 88 3.60 -10.45 3.19
C ALA A 88 4.16 -10.50 4.61
N SER A 89 5.30 -9.86 4.82
CA SER A 89 5.89 -9.67 6.15
C SER A 89 6.02 -8.19 6.43
N THR A 90 5.48 -7.75 7.56
CA THR A 90 5.57 -6.35 8.00
C THR A 90 6.08 -6.27 9.44
N THR A 91 7.13 -5.52 9.69
CA THR A 91 7.62 -5.35 11.07
C THR A 91 6.70 -4.42 11.86
N SER A 92 6.44 -3.23 11.33
CA SER A 92 5.57 -2.24 11.97
C SER A 92 4.59 -1.63 10.98
N ILE A 93 3.33 -1.52 11.38
CA ILE A 93 2.32 -0.80 10.60
C ILE A 93 1.47 0.10 11.49
N ASN A 94 1.29 1.35 11.05
CA ASN A 94 0.34 2.29 11.60
C ASN A 94 -0.78 2.55 10.60
N THR A 95 -2.02 2.28 10.97
CA THR A 95 -3.18 2.47 10.08
C THR A 95 -4.25 3.33 10.74
N THR A 96 -4.85 4.22 9.96
CA THR A 96 -6.18 4.78 10.24
C THR A 96 -7.20 3.92 9.48
N PRO A 97 -8.50 3.85 9.87
CA PRO A 97 -9.48 3.02 9.16
C PRO A 97 -9.38 3.10 7.63
N THR A 98 -9.06 1.96 7.03
CA THR A 98 -9.02 1.74 5.58
C THR A 98 -10.27 0.96 5.17
N ASN A 99 -10.86 1.32 4.03
CA ASN A 99 -12.00 0.58 3.51
C ASN A 99 -11.51 -0.51 2.56
N THR A 100 -11.68 -1.78 2.96
CA THR A 100 -11.39 -2.93 2.09
C THR A 100 -12.59 -3.85 2.00
N THR A 101 -13.13 -4.03 0.79
CA THR A 101 -14.36 -4.81 0.60
C THR A 101 -14.08 -6.32 0.60
N SER A 102 -12.97 -6.75 0.01
CA SER A 102 -12.59 -8.16 -0.05
C SER A 102 -11.09 -8.36 0.08
N THR A 103 -10.70 -9.33 0.89
CA THR A 103 -9.30 -9.71 1.12
C THR A 103 -9.14 -11.23 1.02
N ASN A 104 -8.21 -11.68 0.19
CA ASN A 104 -7.70 -13.04 0.18
C ASN A 104 -6.24 -13.01 0.60
N THR A 105 -5.88 -13.77 1.64
CA THR A 105 -4.53 -13.78 2.20
C THR A 105 -4.13 -15.19 2.57
N THR A 106 -3.04 -15.69 1.98
CA THR A 106 -2.52 -17.03 2.26
C THR A 106 -1.58 -17.02 3.46
N SER A 107 -0.66 -16.05 3.53
CA SER A 107 0.30 -15.94 4.64
C SER A 107 0.66 -14.49 4.90
N THR A 108 0.48 -14.04 6.14
CA THR A 108 0.94 -12.74 6.61
C THR A 108 1.61 -12.86 7.96
N THR A 109 2.67 -12.09 8.15
CA THR A 109 3.29 -11.90 9.46
C THR A 109 3.34 -10.41 9.75
N THR A 110 2.85 -10.02 10.92
CA THR A 110 2.99 -8.64 11.40
C THR A 110 3.48 -8.65 12.84
N THR A 111 4.59 -7.96 13.10
CA THR A 111 5.19 -7.95 14.44
C THR A 111 4.54 -6.89 15.34
N SER A 112 4.20 -5.73 14.78
CA SER A 112 3.57 -4.64 15.53
C SER A 112 2.55 -3.90 14.66
N THR A 113 1.37 -3.68 15.22
CA THR A 113 0.27 -2.96 14.58
C THR A 113 -0.23 -1.86 15.52
N THR A 114 -0.50 -0.68 14.98
CA THR A 114 -1.23 0.38 15.67
C THR A 114 -2.36 0.85 14.76
N THR A 115 -3.58 0.84 15.29
CA THR A 115 -4.75 1.36 14.59
C THR A 115 -5.22 2.62 15.29
N THR A 116 -5.16 3.75 14.60
CA THR A 116 -5.63 5.04 15.11
C THR A 116 -7.04 5.32 14.60
N ILE A 117 -8.03 5.33 15.50
CA ILE A 117 -9.38 5.77 15.17
C ILE A 117 -9.41 7.30 15.29
N LEU A 118 -9.59 8.01 14.17
CA LEU A 118 -9.86 9.44 14.22
C LEU A 118 -11.26 9.68 14.81
N PRO A 119 -11.45 10.68 15.68
CA PRO A 119 -12.76 11.01 16.20
C PRO A 119 -13.70 11.39 15.04
N PRO A 120 -15.01 11.07 15.12
CA PRO A 120 -15.96 11.50 14.12
C PRO A 120 -15.96 13.03 14.00
N ILE A 121 -15.85 13.54 12.77
CA ILE A 121 -16.07 14.95 12.43
C ILE A 121 -17.58 15.23 12.74
N GLN A 122 -17.98 16.28 13.50
CA GLN A 122 -18.85 16.12 14.72
C GLN A 122 -20.26 16.82 14.89
N HIS A 123 -21.22 16.34 15.86
CA HIS A 123 -22.62 16.77 16.41
C HIS A 123 -22.60 17.53 17.77
N GLN A 124 -21.79 18.57 17.78
CA GLN A 124 -21.86 19.69 18.71
C GLN A 124 -21.98 20.92 17.80
N PRO A 125 -22.19 22.07 18.42
CA PRO A 125 -23.44 22.82 18.45
C PRO A 125 -23.87 23.38 17.08
#